data_AF-A0A2S6S4J6-F1
#
_entry.id   AF-A0A2S6S4J6-F1
#
_cell.length_a   1.000
_cell.length_b   1.000
_cell.length_c   1.000
_cell.angle_alpha   90.00
_cell.angle_beta   90.00
_cell.angle_gamma   90.00
#
_symmetry.space_group_name_H-M   'P 1'
#
loop_
_entity.id
_entity.type
_entity.pdbx_description
1 polymer ?
#
loop_
_entity_poly.entity_id
_entity_poly.type
_entity_poly.pdbx_seq_one_letter_code
_entity_poly.pdbx_strand_id
1 'polypeptide(L)'
;MQYAWHKSIKTGLDQKPWKSFDGVPIFRLRIKEHNVDQIVLSGNWGQSLAFGPAFHQESNLPGDGGATILSSHRDSHGIFIKNLQKGNVIEIQDRSKQWHTYIVENFNIININRDKIIKTGSKEALLIVTCYPFDALRAGTPLRYIVFANLKSS
;
A
#
# COMPACT_ATOMS: atom_id res chain seq x y z
N MET A 1 12.84 -9.50 3.63
CA MET A 1 11.77 -8.57 4.07
C MET A 1 11.31 -8.82 5.50
N GLN A 2 10.71 -9.98 5.80
CA GLN A 2 10.15 -10.29 7.13
C GLN A 2 11.16 -10.13 8.28
N TYR A 3 12.41 -10.57 8.11
CA TYR A 3 13.47 -10.37 9.11
C TYR A 3 13.71 -8.89 9.43
N ALA A 4 13.84 -8.06 8.39
CA ALA A 4 14.07 -6.62 8.55
C ALA A 4 12.88 -5.94 9.25
N TRP A 5 11.64 -6.31 8.89
CA TRP A 5 10.44 -5.84 9.57
C TRP A 5 10.45 -6.18 11.07
N HIS A 6 10.67 -7.46 11.40
CA HIS A 6 10.68 -7.91 12.80
C HIS A 6 11.76 -7.20 13.61
N LYS A 7 12.95 -7.00 13.02
CA LYS A 7 14.03 -6.27 13.68
C LYS A 7 13.66 -4.80 13.87
N SER A 8 13.04 -4.15 12.88
CA SER A 8 12.58 -2.76 12.98
C SER A 8 11.54 -2.52 14.06
N ILE A 9 10.51 -3.37 14.18
CA ILE A 9 9.49 -3.22 15.23
C ILE A 9 9.99 -3.65 16.62
N LYS A 10 11.08 -4.44 16.69
CA LYS A 10 11.70 -4.84 17.95
C LYS A 10 12.61 -3.76 18.52
N THR A 11 13.43 -3.15 17.67
CA THR A 11 14.43 -2.15 18.09
C THR A 11 13.91 -0.72 18.02
N GLY A 12 12.82 -0.47 17.29
CA GLY A 12 12.36 0.87 16.93
C GLY A 12 13.21 1.53 15.83
N LEU A 13 14.33 0.92 15.42
CA LEU A 13 15.27 1.48 14.45
C LEU A 13 15.00 0.99 13.03
N ASP A 14 15.37 1.82 12.06
CA ASP A 14 15.32 1.48 10.64
C ASP A 14 16.24 0.30 10.35
N GLN A 15 15.71 -0.76 9.73
CA GLN A 15 16.48 -1.94 9.35
C GLN A 15 16.24 -2.22 7.87
N LYS A 16 17.33 -2.15 7.11
CA LYS A 16 17.30 -2.51 5.69
C LYS A 16 17.29 -4.04 5.53
N PRO A 17 16.60 -4.58 4.51
CA PRO A 17 16.68 -5.98 4.14
C PRO A 17 18.12 -6.47 3.85
N TRP A 18 18.92 -5.66 3.19
CA TRP A 18 20.38 -5.81 3.00
C TRP A 18 21.02 -4.43 2.86
N LYS A 19 22.36 -4.35 2.99
CA LYS A 19 23.08 -3.07 3.17
C LYS A 19 22.83 -2.04 2.04
N SER A 20 22.79 -2.49 0.79
CA SER A 20 22.59 -1.64 -0.38
C SER A 20 21.12 -1.39 -0.75
N PHE A 21 20.17 -1.92 0.03
CA PHE A 21 18.74 -1.72 -0.28
C PHE A 21 18.34 -0.26 -0.07
N ASP A 22 17.57 0.27 -1.02
CA ASP A 22 17.07 1.64 -0.98
C ASP A 22 15.61 1.65 -0.51
N GLY A 23 15.43 1.54 0.81
CA GLY A 23 14.13 1.52 1.48
C GLY A 23 14.18 0.82 2.84
N VAL A 24 13.13 1.00 3.65
CA VAL A 24 12.96 0.29 4.93
C VAL A 24 11.52 -0.23 5.09
N PRO A 25 11.30 -1.36 5.75
CA PRO A 25 9.96 -1.81 6.12
C PRO A 25 9.26 -0.74 6.96
N ILE A 26 8.10 -0.27 6.49
CA ILE A 26 7.31 0.76 7.19
C ILE A 26 5.99 0.20 7.71
N PHE A 27 5.38 -0.74 6.98
CA PHE A 27 4.16 -1.42 7.42
C PHE A 27 4.18 -2.92 7.14
N ARG A 28 3.25 -3.64 7.76
CA ARG A 28 2.82 -4.98 7.33
C ARG A 28 1.37 -4.90 6.85
N LEU A 29 1.13 -5.29 5.60
CA LEU A 29 -0.19 -5.37 4.98
C LEU A 29 -0.72 -6.80 5.11
N ARG A 30 -1.97 -6.94 5.56
CA ARG A 30 -2.68 -8.21 5.62
C ARG A 30 -4.09 -8.10 5.05
N ILE A 31 -4.47 -9.09 4.25
CA ILE A 31 -5.84 -9.27 3.75
C ILE A 31 -6.16 -10.76 3.87
N LYS A 32 -6.80 -11.13 4.98
CA LYS A 32 -6.99 -12.54 5.37
C LYS A 32 -7.78 -13.33 4.33
N GLU A 33 -8.87 -12.74 3.83
CA GLU A 33 -9.76 -13.32 2.82
C GLU A 33 -9.04 -13.71 1.52
N HIS A 34 -7.92 -13.04 1.22
CA HIS A 34 -7.13 -13.24 0.00
C HIS A 34 -5.76 -13.87 0.29
N ASN A 35 -5.51 -14.36 1.51
CA ASN A 35 -4.22 -14.90 1.96
C ASN A 35 -3.02 -13.98 1.69
N VAL A 36 -3.22 -12.67 1.81
CA VAL A 36 -2.16 -11.68 1.62
C VAL A 36 -1.52 -11.36 2.97
N ASP A 37 -0.19 -11.49 3.04
CA ASP A 37 0.64 -11.00 4.14
C ASP A 37 1.97 -10.48 3.56
N GLN A 38 2.09 -9.16 3.44
CA GLN A 38 3.19 -8.50 2.74
C GLN A 38 3.83 -7.41 3.60
N ILE A 39 5.12 -7.18 3.39
CA ILE A 39 5.83 -6.05 3.99
C ILE A 39 5.75 -4.87 3.02
N VAL A 40 5.27 -3.74 3.51
CA VAL A 40 5.25 -2.48 2.78
C VAL A 40 6.54 -1.71 3.06
N LEU A 41 7.13 -1.17 2.01
CA LEU A 41 8.38 -0.42 2.06
C LEU A 41 8.15 1.08 2.04
N SER A 42 9.02 1.84 2.71
CA SER A 42 9.06 3.30 2.61
C SER A 42 9.52 3.74 1.23
N GLY A 43 8.82 4.71 0.63
CA GLY A 43 9.22 5.35 -0.62
C GLY A 43 8.72 4.56 -1.84
N ASN A 44 8.11 5.27 -2.79
CA ASN A 44 7.63 4.75 -4.08
C ASN A 44 8.69 4.84 -5.19
N TRP A 45 9.93 5.21 -4.84
CA TRP A 45 11.07 5.37 -5.74
C TRP A 45 11.99 4.14 -5.68
N GLY A 46 12.84 3.99 -6.70
CA GLY A 46 13.93 3.01 -6.69
C GLY A 46 13.45 1.55 -6.68
N GLN A 47 14.11 0.72 -5.87
CA GLN A 47 13.90 -0.72 -5.84
C GLN A 47 12.65 -1.16 -5.07
N SER A 48 12.00 -0.29 -4.30
CA SER A 48 10.93 -0.69 -3.36
C SER A 48 9.80 -1.47 -4.01
N LEU A 49 9.29 -1.01 -5.15
CA LEU A 49 8.20 -1.69 -5.85
C LEU A 49 8.60 -3.06 -6.41
N ALA A 50 9.89 -3.29 -6.70
CA ALA A 50 10.37 -4.60 -7.15
C ALA A 50 10.25 -5.68 -6.06
N PHE A 51 10.24 -5.31 -4.77
CA PHE A 51 10.30 -6.24 -3.65
C PHE A 51 9.05 -6.24 -2.74
N GLY A 52 8.10 -5.34 -2.97
CA GLY A 52 6.83 -5.33 -2.25
C GLY A 52 5.97 -4.11 -2.58
N PRO A 53 4.80 -3.96 -1.94
CA PRO A 53 4.08 -2.71 -1.94
C PRO A 53 4.93 -1.58 -1.34
N ALA A 54 4.72 -0.36 -1.80
CA ALA A 54 5.47 0.81 -1.40
C ALA A 54 4.56 1.93 -0.88
N PHE A 55 4.92 2.53 0.25
CA PHE A 55 4.24 3.68 0.85
C PHE A 55 4.75 5.00 0.24
N HIS A 56 3.83 5.89 -0.08
CA HIS A 56 4.09 7.23 -0.57
C HIS A 56 4.35 8.16 0.63
N GLN A 57 5.59 8.60 0.80
CA GLN A 57 6.03 9.34 1.99
C GLN A 57 5.43 10.75 2.09
N GLU A 58 4.92 11.28 0.98
CA GLU A 58 4.16 12.52 0.89
C GLU A 58 2.70 12.37 1.36
N SER A 59 2.24 11.14 1.61
CA SER A 59 0.92 10.84 2.18
C SER A 59 0.97 10.70 3.70
N ASN A 60 -0.16 10.42 4.33
CA ASN A 60 -0.27 10.38 5.79
C ASN A 60 -0.03 8.97 6.34
N LEU A 61 0.51 8.87 7.56
CA LEU A 61 0.54 7.60 8.28
C LEU A 61 -0.88 7.23 8.75
N PRO A 62 -1.18 5.95 8.95
CA PRO A 62 -2.42 5.53 9.59
C PRO A 62 -2.62 6.22 10.95
N GLY A 63 -3.75 6.90 11.16
CA GLY A 63 -4.06 7.61 12.40
C GLY A 63 -3.71 9.10 12.42
N ASP A 64 -2.99 9.61 11.42
CA ASP A 64 -2.58 11.02 11.36
C ASP A 64 -3.63 11.93 10.68
N GLY A 65 -4.80 11.39 10.31
CA GLY A 65 -5.75 12.09 9.46
C GLY A 65 -5.39 12.04 7.97
N GLY A 66 -6.40 12.03 7.09
CA GLY A 66 -6.21 11.98 5.64
C GLY A 66 -5.80 10.61 5.09
N ALA A 67 -5.31 10.56 3.85
CA ALA A 67 -5.04 9.29 3.16
C ALA A 67 -3.62 8.75 3.39
N THR A 68 -3.52 7.46 3.67
CA THR A 68 -2.32 6.63 3.47
C THR A 68 -2.34 6.05 2.06
N ILE A 69 -1.29 6.28 1.28
CA ILE A 69 -1.23 5.83 -0.12
C ILE A 69 -0.15 4.76 -0.28
N LEU A 70 -0.57 3.60 -0.81
CA LEU A 70 0.30 2.48 -1.15
C LEU A 70 0.28 2.24 -2.66
N SER A 71 1.43 1.91 -3.24
CA SER A 71 1.54 1.41 -4.61
C SER A 71 1.99 -0.03 -4.63
N SER A 72 1.50 -0.80 -5.60
CA SER A 72 1.95 -2.18 -5.83
C SER A 72 1.89 -2.52 -7.32
N HIS A 73 2.80 -3.36 -7.79
CA HIS A 73 2.80 -3.83 -9.18
C HIS A 73 1.67 -4.84 -9.44
N ARG A 74 0.88 -4.60 -10.48
CA ARG A 74 -0.33 -5.39 -10.81
C ARG A 74 -0.05 -6.88 -11.08
N ASP A 75 1.17 -7.20 -11.51
CA ASP A 75 1.62 -8.49 -12.04
C ASP A 75 2.53 -9.28 -11.08
N SER A 76 2.79 -8.74 -9.89
CA SER A 76 3.58 -9.39 -8.86
C SER A 76 2.95 -9.19 -7.47
N HIS A 77 3.42 -8.22 -6.70
CA HIS A 77 2.98 -8.00 -5.31
C HIS A 77 1.52 -7.56 -5.22
N GLY A 78 0.95 -7.00 -6.28
CA GLY A 78 -0.41 -6.46 -6.35
C GLY A 78 -1.42 -7.35 -7.07
N ILE A 79 -1.10 -8.61 -7.37
CA ILE A 79 -2.02 -9.53 -8.10
C ILE A 79 -3.38 -9.64 -7.39
N PHE A 80 -3.41 -9.60 -6.05
CA PHE A 80 -4.64 -9.68 -5.27
C PHE A 80 -5.61 -8.52 -5.52
N ILE A 81 -5.12 -7.36 -5.98
CA ILE A 81 -5.91 -6.12 -6.08
C ILE A 81 -7.11 -6.30 -7.02
N LYS A 82 -6.95 -7.09 -8.09
CA LYS A 82 -8.04 -7.35 -9.06
C LYS A 82 -9.18 -8.19 -8.48
N ASN A 83 -8.93 -8.90 -7.36
CA ASN A 83 -9.91 -9.76 -6.71
C ASN A 83 -10.62 -9.08 -5.54
N LEU A 84 -10.21 -7.86 -5.18
CA LEU A 84 -10.84 -7.12 -4.08
C LEU A 84 -12.26 -6.70 -4.46
N GLN A 85 -13.13 -6.73 -3.46
CA GLN A 85 -14.53 -6.33 -3.54
C GLN A 85 -14.86 -5.33 -2.42
N LYS A 86 -15.95 -4.58 -2.59
CA LYS A 86 -16.48 -3.72 -1.53
C LYS A 86 -16.79 -4.58 -0.30
N GLY A 87 -16.46 -4.08 0.88
CA GLY A 87 -16.59 -4.81 2.15
C GLY A 87 -15.36 -5.65 2.53
N ASN A 88 -14.40 -5.92 1.64
CA ASN A 88 -13.18 -6.64 2.04
C ASN A 88 -12.40 -5.86 3.10
N VAL A 89 -11.81 -6.62 4.03
CA VAL A 89 -11.07 -6.06 5.17
C VAL A 89 -9.58 -6.03 4.86
N ILE A 90 -8.97 -4.85 4.99
CA ILE A 90 -7.53 -4.64 4.82
C ILE A 90 -6.94 -4.19 6.16
N GLU A 91 -5.93 -4.90 6.65
CA GLU A 91 -5.25 -4.60 7.90
C GLU A 91 -3.83 -4.09 7.61
N ILE A 92 -3.45 -2.96 8.22
CA ILE A 92 -2.10 -2.39 8.17
C ILE A 92 -1.53 -2.35 9.58
N GLN A 93 -0.37 -2.98 9.80
CA GLN A 93 0.38 -2.82 11.04
C GLN A 93 1.43 -1.75 10.89
N ASP A 94 1.46 -0.79 11.82
CA ASP A 94 2.54 0.20 11.91
C ASP A 94 3.73 -0.28 12.74
N ARG A 95 4.76 0.57 12.81
CA ARG A 95 5.99 0.26 13.56
C ARG A 95 5.79 0.25 15.08
N SER A 96 4.75 0.91 15.58
CA SER A 96 4.31 0.86 16.98
C SER A 96 3.56 -0.43 17.30
N LYS A 97 3.45 -1.35 16.33
CA LYS A 97 2.74 -2.65 16.39
C LYS A 97 1.23 -2.51 16.45
N GLN A 98 0.69 -1.30 16.26
CA GLN A 98 -0.73 -1.05 16.20
C GLN A 98 -1.29 -1.48 14.85
N TRP A 99 -2.46 -2.11 14.87
CA TRP A 99 -3.19 -2.53 13.68
C TRP A 99 -4.30 -1.55 13.35
N HIS A 100 -4.31 -1.11 12.10
CA HIS A 100 -5.31 -0.22 11.52
C HIS A 100 -6.14 -1.02 10.54
N THR A 101 -7.46 -1.06 10.74
CA THR A 101 -8.38 -1.87 9.93
C THR A 101 -9.14 -0.95 8.98
N TYR A 102 -9.10 -1.28 7.69
CA TYR A 102 -9.79 -0.55 6.64
C TYR A 102 -10.83 -1.45 5.96
N ILE A 103 -11.95 -0.87 5.56
CA ILE A 103 -13.00 -1.54 4.76
C ILE A 103 -12.98 -0.97 3.36
N VAL A 104 -12.89 -1.82 2.34
CA VAL A 104 -12.94 -1.40 0.93
C VAL A 104 -14.33 -0.86 0.60
N GLU A 105 -14.40 0.35 0.06
CA GLU A 105 -15.64 1.08 -0.17
C GLU A 105 -15.90 1.33 -1.65
N ASN A 106 -14.84 1.64 -2.40
CA ASN A 106 -14.98 1.89 -3.83
C ASN A 106 -13.68 1.65 -4.59
N PHE A 107 -13.83 1.64 -5.92
CA PHE A 107 -12.73 1.48 -6.86
C PHE A 107 -12.82 2.57 -7.93
N ASN A 108 -11.67 3.10 -8.34
CA ASN A 108 -11.59 4.11 -9.39
C ASN A 108 -10.50 3.76 -10.41
N ILE A 109 -10.70 4.17 -11.66
CA ILE A 109 -9.65 4.19 -12.67
C ILE A 109 -9.36 5.64 -13.01
N ILE A 110 -8.11 6.06 -12.89
CA ILE A 110 -7.66 7.42 -13.24
C ILE A 110 -6.59 7.36 -14.33
N ASN A 111 -6.44 8.45 -15.09
CA ASN A 111 -5.35 8.65 -16.03
C ASN A 111 -4.35 9.67 -15.46
N ILE A 112 -3.15 9.23 -15.08
CA ILE A 112 -2.16 10.10 -14.40
C ILE A 112 -1.65 11.26 -15.25
N ASN A 113 -1.87 11.25 -16.57
CA ASN A 113 -1.48 12.37 -17.44
C ASN A 113 -2.49 13.52 -17.40
N ARG A 114 -3.69 13.29 -16.85
CA ARG A 114 -4.82 14.24 -16.86
C ARG A 114 -5.39 14.46 -15.46
N ASP A 115 -5.42 13.41 -14.67
CA ASP A 115 -6.08 13.33 -13.38
C ASP A 115 -5.07 13.38 -12.25
N LYS A 116 -5.46 13.99 -11.13
CA LYS A 116 -4.72 13.89 -9.87
C LYS A 116 -5.40 12.86 -8.98
N ILE A 117 -4.62 12.17 -8.15
CA ILE A 117 -5.18 11.29 -7.12
C ILE A 117 -6.11 12.13 -6.23
N ILE A 118 -7.33 11.63 -6.03
CA ILE A 118 -8.37 12.31 -5.26
C ILE A 118 -7.84 12.57 -3.84
N LYS A 119 -7.86 13.83 -3.42
CA LYS A 119 -7.59 14.20 -2.03
C LYS A 119 -8.79 13.77 -1.19
N THR A 120 -8.54 12.99 -0.14
CA THR A 120 -9.61 12.52 0.78
C THR A 120 -10.00 13.58 1.82
N GLY A 121 -9.38 14.76 1.78
CA GLY A 121 -9.52 15.77 2.82
C GLY A 121 -8.89 15.29 4.13
N SER A 122 -9.54 15.57 5.25
CA SER A 122 -9.16 15.05 6.58
C SER A 122 -9.62 13.60 6.82
N LYS A 123 -10.40 13.01 5.91
CA LYS A 123 -10.94 11.66 6.09
C LYS A 123 -9.83 10.62 6.00
N GLU A 124 -9.73 9.81 7.06
CA GLU A 124 -8.79 8.70 7.15
C GLU A 124 -9.17 7.58 6.19
N ALA A 125 -8.25 7.32 5.25
CA ALA A 125 -8.46 6.38 4.19
C ALA A 125 -7.16 5.69 3.78
N LEU A 126 -7.29 4.49 3.24
CA LEU A 126 -6.22 3.77 2.58
C LEU A 126 -6.49 3.75 1.08
N LEU A 127 -5.54 4.25 0.29
CA LEU A 127 -5.55 4.16 -1.16
C LEU A 127 -4.50 3.16 -1.62
N ILE A 128 -4.91 2.08 -2.29
CA ILE A 128 -3.98 1.14 -2.93
C ILE A 128 -4.02 1.37 -4.45
N VAL A 129 -2.88 1.80 -5.01
CA VAL A 129 -2.73 2.22 -6.40
C VAL A 129 -1.93 1.17 -7.17
N THR A 130 -2.44 0.74 -8.32
CA THR A 130 -1.72 -0.16 -9.23
C THR A 130 -1.94 0.19 -10.70
N CYS A 131 -1.08 -0.30 -11.59
CA CYS A 131 -1.21 -0.09 -13.03
C CYS A 131 -2.45 -0.79 -13.58
N TYR A 132 -3.11 -0.18 -14.57
CA TYR A 132 -4.31 -0.71 -15.23
C TYR A 132 -4.19 -0.58 -16.77
N PRO A 133 -4.78 -1.46 -17.59
CA PRO A 133 -5.56 -2.65 -17.24
C PRO A 133 -4.72 -3.80 -16.67
N PHE A 134 -5.35 -4.68 -15.90
CA PHE A 134 -4.69 -5.80 -15.23
C PHE A 134 -3.96 -6.72 -16.22
N ASP A 135 -4.62 -7.04 -17.34
CA ASP A 135 -4.11 -7.99 -18.34
C ASP A 135 -3.35 -7.31 -19.51
N ALA A 136 -2.88 -6.07 -19.32
CA ALA A 136 -2.07 -5.39 -20.32
C ALA A 136 -0.77 -6.15 -20.59
N LEU A 137 -0.55 -6.56 -21.85
CA LEU A 137 0.69 -7.21 -22.31
C LEU A 137 1.92 -6.29 -22.24
N ARG A 138 1.72 -4.97 -22.38
CA ARG A 138 2.78 -3.96 -22.26
C ARG A 138 2.59 -3.11 -21.01
N ALA A 139 3.66 -2.90 -20.26
CA ALA A 139 3.71 -1.94 -19.17
C ALA A 139 3.66 -0.49 -19.69
N GLY A 140 3.49 0.48 -18.79
CA GLY A 140 3.61 1.91 -19.11
C GLY A 140 2.31 2.61 -19.53
N THR A 141 1.16 1.99 -19.33
CA THR A 141 -0.12 2.69 -19.46
C THR A 141 -0.21 3.83 -18.45
N PRO A 142 -0.89 4.95 -18.79
CA PRO A 142 -1.09 6.04 -17.83
C PRO A 142 -2.25 5.75 -16.87
N LEU A 143 -2.98 4.64 -17.05
CA LEU A 143 -4.11 4.30 -16.22
C LEU A 143 -3.68 3.67 -14.90
N ARG A 144 -4.33 4.07 -13.81
CA ARG A 144 -4.15 3.49 -12.48
C ARG A 144 -5.49 3.06 -11.92
N TYR A 145 -5.52 1.83 -11.40
CA TYR A 145 -6.63 1.33 -10.59
C TYR A 145 -6.36 1.68 -9.14
N ILE A 146 -7.34 2.28 -8.48
CA ILE A 146 -7.28 2.74 -7.10
C ILE A 146 -8.34 2.01 -6.30
N VAL A 147 -7.91 1.25 -5.31
CA VAL A 147 -8.77 0.75 -4.23
C VAL A 147 -8.88 1.85 -3.19
N PHE A 148 -10.10 2.24 -2.85
CA PHE A 148 -10.38 3.18 -1.79
C PHE A 148 -11.00 2.43 -0.61
N ALA A 149 -10.38 2.53 0.57
CA ALA A 149 -10.86 1.91 1.79
C ALA A 149 -10.91 2.93 2.94
N ASN A 150 -12.00 2.96 3.71
CA ASN A 150 -12.13 3.84 4.88
C ASN A 150 -11.55 3.16 6.11
N LEU A 151 -10.92 3.93 7.00
CA LEU A 151 -10.59 3.40 8.32
C LEU A 151 -11.88 3.00 9.04
N LYS A 152 -11.90 1.79 9.59
CA LYS A 152 -13.02 1.30 10.40
C LYS A 152 -13.03 2.09 11.70
N SER A 153 -14.05 2.93 11.88
CA SER A 153 -14.31 3.58 13.17
C SER A 153 -14.51 2.52 14.25
N SER A 154 -13.89 2.76 15.42
CA SER A 154 -14.12 1.94 16.61
C SER A 154 -15.55 2.08 17.13
#